data_AF-A0A2V8YEE0-F1
#
_entry.id   AF-A0A2V8YEE0-F1
#
_cell.length_a   1.000
_cell.length_b   1.000
_cell.length_c   1.000
_cell.angle_alpha   90.00
_cell.angle_beta   90.00
_cell.angle_gamma   90.00
#
_symmetry.space_group_name_H-M   'P 1'
#
loop_
_entity.id
_entity.type
_entity.pdbx_description
1 polymer ?
#
loop_
_entity_poly.entity_id
_entity_poly.type
_entity_poly.pdbx_seq_one_letter_code
_entity_poly.pdbx_strand_id
1 'polypeptide(L)'
;MKPDFAQYGFCHQENLIMAYIGGSQARGAKLGETDDTDWYGLYVPPPNKVLGLEREEHFVFTTGGKLGGNGPSDVDVCLYTLMKWAGLAAKGNPSALHFLFAPLEFTTDTWELVAARPE
;
A
#
# COMPACT_ATOMS: atom_id res chain seq x y z
N MET A 1 13.25 -4.16 5.10
CA MET A 1 13.14 -3.24 6.27
C MET A 1 11.74 -2.70 6.28
N LYS A 2 11.08 -2.52 7.43
CA LYS A 2 9.70 -2.00 7.46
C LYS A 2 9.68 -0.51 7.06
N PRO A 3 8.91 -0.10 6.03
CA PRO A 3 8.80 1.30 5.66
C PRO A 3 8.11 2.08 6.78
N ASP A 4 8.61 3.26 7.11
CA ASP A 4 8.00 4.12 8.12
C ASP A 4 6.91 4.99 7.49
N PHE A 5 5.65 4.58 7.59
CA PHE A 5 4.52 5.39 7.12
C PHE A 5 4.00 6.35 8.20
N ALA A 6 4.49 6.25 9.45
CA ALA A 6 4.10 7.18 10.51
C ALA A 6 4.54 8.61 10.19
N GLN A 7 5.64 8.78 9.43
CA GLN A 7 6.08 10.08 8.92
C GLN A 7 5.02 10.80 8.04
N TYR A 8 4.08 10.04 7.44
CA TYR A 8 2.99 10.57 6.63
C TYR A 8 1.68 10.72 7.41
N GLY A 9 1.66 10.37 8.70
CA GLY A 9 0.48 10.41 9.56
C GLY A 9 -0.28 9.09 9.68
N PHE A 10 0.27 7.98 9.17
CA PHE A 10 -0.34 6.66 9.37
C PHE A 10 -0.17 6.19 10.81
N CYS A 11 -1.29 5.91 11.49
CA CYS A 11 -1.28 5.56 12.92
C CYS A 11 -1.29 4.05 13.23
N HIS A 12 -1.37 3.17 12.23
CA HIS A 12 -1.36 1.70 12.41
C HIS A 12 -0.06 1.06 11.92
N GLN A 13 1.06 1.77 12.09
CA GLN A 13 2.39 1.33 11.64
C GLN A 13 2.67 -0.12 12.06
N GLU A 14 2.38 -0.48 13.31
CA GLU A 14 2.62 -1.83 13.84
C GLU A 14 1.76 -2.93 13.20
N ASN A 15 0.65 -2.59 12.57
CA ASN A 15 -0.24 -3.56 11.96
C ASN A 15 0.00 -3.74 10.44
N LEU A 16 1.02 -3.08 9.88
CA LEU A 16 1.39 -3.23 8.47
C LEU A 16 1.82 -4.68 8.20
N ILE A 17 1.25 -5.28 7.16
CA ILE A 17 1.47 -6.69 6.78
C ILE A 17 2.40 -6.78 5.57
N MET A 18 2.21 -5.89 4.60
CA MET A 18 3.02 -5.84 3.39
C MET A 18 3.00 -4.43 2.79
N ALA A 19 4.03 -4.11 2.01
CA ALA A 19 4.10 -2.92 1.20
C ALA A 19 4.96 -3.14 -0.05
N TYR A 20 4.64 -2.43 -1.11
CA TYR A 20 5.41 -2.38 -2.34
C TYR A 20 5.35 -0.98 -2.95
N ILE A 21 6.30 -0.69 -3.85
CA ILE A 21 6.28 0.53 -4.65
C ILE A 21 5.64 0.22 -6.01
N GLY A 22 4.54 0.90 -6.31
CA GLY A 22 3.90 0.91 -7.61
C GLY A 22 4.43 2.04 -8.50
N GLY A 23 3.84 2.18 -9.69
CA GLY A 23 4.23 3.23 -10.64
C GLY A 23 5.18 2.77 -11.75
N SER A 24 5.55 3.71 -12.62
CA SER A 24 6.32 3.48 -13.85
C SER A 24 7.73 2.90 -13.62
N GLN A 25 8.26 3.00 -12.40
CA GLN A 25 9.52 2.37 -11.96
C GLN A 25 9.45 0.83 -11.98
N ALA A 26 8.26 0.23 -11.84
CA ALA A 26 8.08 -1.23 -11.82
C ALA A 26 8.35 -1.92 -13.19
N ARG A 27 8.68 -1.15 -14.25
CA ARG A 27 8.95 -1.67 -15.61
C ARG A 27 10.32 -1.27 -16.20
N GLY A 28 11.35 -1.06 -15.39
CA GLY A 28 12.75 -1.05 -15.87
C GLY A 28 13.12 0.01 -16.91
N ALA A 29 12.33 1.07 -17.06
CA ALA A 29 12.57 2.15 -18.01
C ALA A 29 13.24 3.34 -17.31
N LYS A 30 14.54 3.26 -17.05
CA LYS A 30 15.31 4.45 -16.63
C LYS A 30 15.74 5.27 -17.85
N LEU A 31 15.09 6.42 -18.03
CA LEU A 31 15.64 7.58 -18.73
C LEU A 31 15.15 8.84 -18.01
N GLY A 32 15.96 9.35 -17.06
CA GLY A 32 15.73 10.64 -16.39
C GLY A 32 15.27 10.53 -14.94
N GLU A 33 15.89 11.32 -14.07
CA GLU A 33 15.63 11.44 -12.63
C GLU A 33 14.30 12.17 -12.38
N THR A 34 13.18 11.46 -12.49
CA THR A 34 11.88 11.88 -11.97
C THR A 34 11.37 10.72 -11.12
N ASP A 35 11.52 10.82 -9.80
CA ASP A 35 11.29 9.71 -8.87
C ASP A 35 9.99 9.94 -8.09
N ASP A 36 8.89 9.96 -8.84
CA ASP A 36 7.55 9.89 -8.25
C ASP A 36 7.42 8.50 -7.61
N THR A 37 7.17 8.45 -6.31
CA THR A 37 7.13 7.20 -5.55
C THR A 37 5.71 6.90 -5.09
N ASP A 38 5.10 5.88 -5.69
CA ASP A 38 3.78 5.39 -5.29
C ASP A 38 3.92 4.22 -4.31
N TRP A 39 3.62 4.43 -3.04
CA TRP A 39 3.53 3.37 -2.05
C TRP A 39 2.14 2.74 -2.00
N TYR A 40 2.13 1.41 -1.99
CA TYR A 40 0.95 0.60 -1.77
C TYR A 40 1.19 -0.36 -0.61
N GLY A 41 0.20 -0.56 0.25
CA GLY A 41 0.37 -1.48 1.39
C GLY A 41 -0.93 -2.01 1.97
N LEU A 42 -0.81 -3.07 2.78
CA LEU A 42 -1.91 -3.68 3.52
C LEU A 42 -1.62 -3.67 5.01
N TYR A 43 -2.66 -3.42 5.80
CA TYR A 43 -2.58 -3.52 7.26
C TYR A 43 -3.81 -4.23 7.85
N VAL A 44 -3.62 -4.86 9.02
CA VAL A 44 -4.75 -5.35 9.83
C VAL A 44 -5.32 -4.17 10.63
N PRO A 45 -6.58 -3.80 10.46
CA PRO A 45 -7.17 -2.75 11.28
C PRO A 45 -7.27 -3.18 12.76
N PRO A 46 -7.14 -2.25 13.73
CA PRO A 46 -7.37 -2.53 15.14
C PRO A 46 -8.83 -2.99 15.43
N PRO A 47 -9.11 -3.64 16.57
CA PRO A 47 -10.42 -4.21 16.87
C PRO A 47 -11.59 -3.22 16.79
N ASN A 48 -11.42 -1.97 17.23
CA ASN A 48 -12.47 -0.95 17.15
C ASN A 48 -12.92 -0.67 15.71
N LYS A 49 -12.00 -0.72 14.75
CA LYS A 49 -12.26 -0.54 13.32
C LYS A 49 -12.86 -1.79 12.68
N VAL A 50 -12.39 -2.98 13.07
CA VAL A 50 -12.96 -4.26 12.65
C VAL A 50 -14.42 -4.39 13.10
N LEU A 51 -14.72 -3.99 14.34
CA LEU A 51 -16.06 -4.04 14.93
C LEU A 51 -17.00 -2.94 14.40
N GLY A 52 -16.50 -2.04 13.55
CA GLY A 52 -17.30 -0.96 12.96
C GLY A 52 -17.65 0.17 13.91
N LEU A 53 -16.96 0.30 15.05
CA LEU A 53 -17.11 1.45 15.96
C LEU A 53 -16.53 2.73 15.33
N GLU A 54 -15.49 2.55 14.52
CA GLU A 54 -14.87 3.57 13.67
C GLU A 54 -14.73 3.03 12.25
N ARG A 55 -14.99 3.87 11.24
CA ARG A 55 -14.85 3.47 9.85
C ARG A 55 -13.53 3.97 9.28
N GLU A 56 -12.67 3.05 8.88
CA GLU A 56 -11.50 3.32 8.06
C GLU A 56 -11.32 2.15 7.10
N GLU A 57 -11.31 2.43 5.80
CA GLU A 57 -11.11 1.39 4.78
C GLU A 57 -9.70 1.42 4.20
N HIS A 58 -9.09 2.61 4.20
CA HIS A 58 -7.75 2.87 3.69
C HIS A 58 -7.20 4.17 4.28
N PHE A 59 -5.88 4.31 4.21
CA PHE A 59 -5.13 5.54 4.48
C PHE A 59 -4.54 6.03 3.17
N VAL A 60 -4.68 7.33 2.88
CA VAL A 60 -4.11 7.97 1.70
C VAL A 60 -3.34 9.22 2.10
N PHE A 61 -2.15 9.38 1.54
CA PHE A 61 -1.33 10.58 1.65
C PHE A 61 -0.76 10.92 0.27
N THR A 62 -0.63 12.21 -0.04
CA THR A 62 0.00 12.69 -1.27
C THR A 62 0.75 13.99 -0.97
N THR A 63 1.95 14.13 -1.52
CA THR A 63 2.65 15.43 -1.57
C THR A 63 2.21 16.27 -2.77
N GLY A 64 1.66 15.62 -3.80
CA GLY A 64 1.19 16.26 -5.02
C GLY A 64 -0.06 17.11 -4.81
N GLY A 65 -0.24 18.13 -5.65
CA GLY A 65 -1.54 18.81 -5.79
C GLY A 65 -1.87 19.94 -4.82
N LYS A 66 -0.99 20.37 -3.90
CA LYS A 66 -1.25 21.60 -3.10
C LYS A 66 -1.21 22.89 -3.92
N LEU A 67 -0.54 22.92 -5.09
CA LEU A 67 -0.37 24.12 -5.93
C LEU A 67 -0.35 23.84 -7.46
N GLY A 68 -1.00 22.79 -7.95
CA GLY A 68 -1.32 22.67 -9.39
C GLY A 68 -0.34 21.90 -10.29
N GLY A 69 0.29 20.84 -9.78
CA GLY A 69 1.00 19.84 -10.60
C GLY A 69 1.58 18.72 -9.74
N ASN A 70 1.75 17.53 -10.33
CA ASN A 70 2.62 16.50 -9.77
C ASN A 70 4.04 16.85 -10.20
N GLY A 71 4.90 17.17 -9.22
CA GLY A 71 6.31 17.45 -9.43
C GLY A 71 7.13 16.16 -9.42
N PRO A 72 8.35 16.15 -9.99
CA PRO A 72 9.27 15.00 -10.11
C PRO A 72 9.72 14.26 -8.82
N SER A 73 9.11 14.56 -7.69
CA SER A 73 9.52 14.09 -6.35
C SER A 73 8.32 13.86 -5.46
N ASP A 74 7.15 13.59 -6.08
CA ASP A 74 5.93 13.40 -5.32
C ASP A 74 5.85 12.00 -4.72
N VAL A 75 5.39 11.94 -3.47
CA VAL A 75 5.15 10.70 -2.74
C VAL A 75 3.66 10.54 -2.58
N ASP A 76 3.15 9.46 -3.16
CA ASP A 76 1.78 8.99 -2.98
C ASP A 76 1.81 7.73 -2.12
N VAL A 77 0.92 7.65 -1.13
CA VAL A 77 0.81 6.50 -0.23
C VAL A 77 -0.64 6.06 -0.20
N CYS A 78 -0.89 4.78 -0.47
CA CYS A 78 -2.21 4.17 -0.41
C CYS A 78 -2.14 2.84 0.36
N LEU A 79 -2.63 2.84 1.59
CA LEU A 79 -2.65 1.65 2.45
C LEU A 79 -4.08 1.18 2.66
N TYR A 80 -4.40 -0.05 2.26
CA TYR A 80 -5.73 -0.63 2.47
C TYR A 80 -5.80 -1.44 3.75
N THR A 81 -6.95 -1.41 4.41
CA THR A 81 -7.27 -2.49 5.36
C THR A 81 -7.32 -3.82 4.59
N LEU A 82 -6.87 -4.90 5.24
CA LEU A 82 -6.91 -6.24 4.64
C LEU A 82 -8.33 -6.61 4.14
N MET A 83 -9.37 -6.22 4.88
CA MET A 83 -10.77 -6.47 4.52
C MET A 83 -11.19 -5.72 3.25
N LYS A 84 -10.81 -4.44 3.12
CA LYS A 84 -11.11 -3.64 1.92
C LYS A 84 -10.41 -4.23 0.70
N TRP A 85 -9.12 -4.53 0.83
CA TRP A 85 -8.34 -5.12 -0.25
C TRP A 85 -8.91 -6.48 -0.68
N ALA A 86 -9.19 -7.38 0.27
CA ALA A 86 -9.74 -8.69 -0.03
C ALA A 86 -11.07 -8.60 -0.79
N GLY A 87 -11.95 -7.66 -0.40
CA GLY A 87 -13.19 -7.39 -1.11
C GLY A 87 -13.00 -6.84 -2.53
N LEU A 88 -11.94 -6.07 -2.79
CA LEU A 88 -11.60 -5.58 -4.12
C LEU A 88 -10.97 -6.68 -4.98
N ALA A 89 -10.03 -7.44 -4.42
CA ALA A 89 -9.36 -8.56 -5.08
C ALA A 89 -10.36 -9.65 -5.49
N ALA A 90 -11.29 -10.01 -4.60
CA ALA A 90 -12.35 -10.97 -4.89
C ALA A 90 -13.29 -10.53 -6.04
N LYS A 91 -13.41 -9.22 -6.28
CA LYS A 91 -14.16 -8.65 -7.41
C LYS A 91 -13.33 -8.53 -8.69
N GLY A 92 -12.08 -8.98 -8.68
CA GLY A 92 -11.17 -8.90 -9.82
C GLY A 92 -10.64 -7.50 -10.10
N ASN A 93 -10.61 -6.60 -9.10
CA ASN A 93 -10.05 -5.26 -9.30
C ASN A 93 -8.56 -5.36 -9.66
N PRO A 94 -8.13 -4.86 -10.85
CA PRO A 94 -6.75 -5.04 -11.31
C PRO A 94 -5.69 -4.43 -10.38
N SER A 95 -5.96 -3.25 -9.82
CA SER A 95 -5.04 -2.57 -8.89
C SER A 95 -4.89 -3.34 -7.59
N ALA A 96 -5.97 -3.93 -7.07
CA ALA A 96 -5.91 -4.78 -5.88
C ALA A 96 -5.18 -6.09 -6.15
N LEU A 97 -5.38 -6.71 -7.31
CA LEU A 97 -4.67 -7.94 -7.69
C LEU A 97 -3.17 -7.73 -7.85
N HIS A 98 -2.72 -6.51 -8.17
CA HIS A 98 -1.29 -6.21 -8.29
C HIS A 98 -0.49 -6.49 -7.00
N PHE A 99 -1.12 -6.35 -5.82
CA PHE A 99 -0.53 -6.70 -4.53
C PHE A 99 -0.02 -8.14 -4.45
N LEU A 100 -0.58 -9.06 -5.25
CA LEU A 100 -0.18 -10.47 -5.25
C LEU A 100 1.08 -10.74 -6.08
N PHE A 101 1.46 -9.82 -6.97
CA PHE A 101 2.50 -10.06 -7.97
C PHE A 101 3.62 -9.02 -7.95
N ALA A 102 3.41 -7.87 -7.29
CA ALA A 102 4.41 -6.83 -7.18
C ALA A 102 5.59 -7.30 -6.33
N PRO A 103 6.84 -6.92 -6.68
CA PRO A 103 7.99 -7.08 -5.80
C PRO A 103 7.74 -6.37 -4.47
N LEU A 104 7.83 -7.11 -3.36
CA LEU A 104 7.55 -6.56 -2.04
C LEU A 104 8.78 -5.84 -1.48
N GLU A 105 8.59 -4.62 -1.01
CA GLU A 105 9.58 -3.88 -0.22
C GLU A 105 9.54 -4.32 1.25
N PHE A 106 8.36 -4.76 1.70
CA PHE A 106 8.12 -5.27 3.03
C PHE A 106 7.02 -6.33 3.03
N THR A 107 7.20 -7.35 3.86
CA THR A 107 6.20 -8.36 4.18
C THR A 107 6.46 -8.89 5.60
N THR A 108 5.45 -9.54 6.18
CA THR A 108 5.55 -10.25 7.46
C THR A 108 5.56 -11.76 7.21
N ASP A 109 6.16 -12.53 8.11
CA ASP A 109 6.17 -14.00 8.06
C ASP A 109 4.75 -14.58 7.95
N THR A 110 3.78 -13.96 8.65
CA THR A 110 2.37 -14.34 8.58
C THR A 110 1.81 -14.25 7.17
N TRP A 111 2.17 -13.21 6.41
CA TRP A 111 1.73 -13.05 5.03
C TRP A 111 2.42 -14.05 4.10
N GLU A 112 3.71 -14.31 4.30
CA GLU A 112 4.42 -15.33 3.52
C GLU A 112 3.78 -16.71 3.68
N LEU A 113 3.37 -17.06 4.90
CA LEU A 113 2.63 -18.30 5.17
C LEU A 113 1.24 -18.35 4.51
N VAL A 114 0.63 -17.21 4.22
CA VAL A 114 -0.63 -17.14 3.47
C VAL A 114 -0.36 -17.25 1.97
N ALA A 115 0.64 -16.51 1.46
CA ALA A 115 0.99 -16.47 0.05
C ALA A 115 1.58 -17.79 -0.48
N ALA A 116 2.23 -18.57 0.39
CA ALA A 116 2.82 -19.87 0.03
C ALA A 116 1.81 -21.02 -0.05
N ARG A 117 0.54 -20.79 0.29
CA ARG A 117 -0.46 -21.88 0.30
C ARG A 117 -0.92 -22.21 -1.11
N PRO A 118 -0.81 -23.48 -1.55
CA PRO A 118 -1.14 -23.90 -2.91
C PRO A 118 -2.62 -24.24 -3.13
N GLU A 119 -3.49 -23.93 -2.16
CA GLU A 119 -4.90 -24.38 -2.11
C GLU A 119 -5.84 -23.69 -3.10
#